data_AF-A0A9X9Q3A9-F1
#
_entry.id   AF-A0A9X9Q3A9-F1
#
_cell.length_a   1.000
_cell.length_b   1.000
_cell.length_c   1.000
_cell.angle_alpha   90.00
_cell.angle_beta   90.00
_cell.angle_gamma   90.00
#
_symmetry.space_group_name_H-M   'P 1'
#
loop_
_entity.id
_entity.type
_entity.pdbx_description
1 polymer ?
#
loop_
_entity_poly.entity_id
_entity_poly.type
_entity_poly.pdbx_seq_one_letter_code
_entity_poly.pdbx_strand_id
1 'polypeptide(L)' 'MKQEPVRSEEGRDMANRISAFGYLECSAKTKEGVREVFEMATRAGLQVRKNKRRRGCPIL' A
#
# COMPACT_ATOMS: atom_id res chain seq x y z
N MET A 1 -5.21 -27.79 10.56
CA MET A 1 -4.72 -27.27 9.27
C MET A 1 -3.28 -26.80 9.49
N LYS A 2 -2.30 -27.31 8.76
CA LYS A 2 -0.92 -26.79 8.83
C LYS A 2 -0.84 -25.64 7.83
N GLN A 3 -0.68 -24.42 8.33
CA GLN A 3 -0.38 -23.26 7.49
C GLN A 3 1.14 -23.11 7.42
N GLU A 4 1.63 -22.86 6.23
CA GLU A 4 3.03 -22.53 5.97
C GLU A 4 3.16 -21.01 5.86
N PRO A 5 4.32 -20.42 6.22
CA PRO A 5 4.55 -19.00 6.01
C PRO A 5 4.42 -18.62 4.54
N VAL A 6 3.77 -17.49 4.27
CA VAL A 6 3.67 -16.94 2.92
C VAL A 6 5.07 -16.53 2.45
N ARG A 7 5.43 -16.92 1.23
CA ARG A 7 6.69 -16.50 0.60
C ARG A 7 6.54 -15.09 0.07
N SER A 8 7.63 -14.32 0.09
CA SER A 8 7.61 -12.93 -0.39
C SER A 8 7.18 -12.80 -1.86
N GLU A 9 7.47 -13.81 -2.68
CA GLU A 9 7.02 -13.90 -4.07
C GLU A 9 5.49 -13.95 -4.17
N GLU A 10 4.84 -14.79 -3.35
CA GLU A 10 3.38 -14.91 -3.32
C GLU A 10 2.70 -13.60 -2.88
N GLY A 11 3.31 -12.88 -1.93
CA GLY A 11 2.85 -11.57 -1.50
C GLY A 11 2.96 -10.51 -2.60
N ARG A 12 4.06 -10.50 -3.35
CA ARG A 12 4.26 -9.61 -4.52
C ARG A 12 3.29 -9.94 -5.64
N ASP A 13 3.10 -11.22 -5.95
CA ASP A 13 2.16 -11.67 -6.97
C ASP A 13 0.73 -11.26 -6.62
N MET A 14 0.34 -11.38 -5.34
CA MET A 14 -0.96 -10.89 -4.88
C MET A 14 -1.09 -9.38 -5.05
N ALA A 15 -0.06 -8.60 -4.67
CA ALA A 15 -0.08 -7.14 -4.84
C ALA A 15 -0.25 -6.75 -6.33
N ASN A 16 0.44 -7.43 -7.23
CA ASN A 16 0.27 -7.25 -8.68
C ASN A 16 -1.15 -7.61 -9.13
N ARG A 17 -1.67 -8.75 -8.66
CA ARG A 17 -3.01 -9.25 -9.01
C ARG A 17 -4.11 -8.28 -8.64
N ILE A 18 -4.00 -7.58 -7.51
CA ILE A 18 -5.00 -6.58 -7.07
C ILE A 18 -4.65 -5.14 -7.51
N SER A 19 -3.58 -4.95 -8.29
CA SER A 19 -3.09 -3.61 -8.68
C SER A 19 -2.84 -2.69 -7.47
N ALA A 20 -2.26 -3.25 -6.40
CA ALA A 20 -1.86 -2.47 -5.24
C ALA A 20 -0.74 -1.48 -5.58
N PHE A 21 -0.60 -0.45 -4.75
CA PHE A 21 0.50 0.52 -4.89
C PHE A 21 1.89 -0.11 -4.74
N GLY A 22 1.99 -1.16 -3.92
CA GLY A 22 3.22 -1.89 -3.69
C GLY A 22 3.04 -2.97 -2.63
N TYR A 23 4.08 -3.77 -2.43
CA TYR A 23 4.17 -4.82 -1.43
C TYR A 23 5.32 -4.52 -0.46
N LEU A 24 5.07 -4.69 0.83
CA LEU A 24 6.07 -4.57 1.89
C LEU A 24 5.79 -5.63 2.98
N GLU A 25 6.85 -6.21 3.51
CA GLU A 25 6.82 -7.03 4.73
C GLU A 25 7.32 -6.19 5.91
N CYS A 26 6.76 -6.42 7.09
CA CYS A 26 7.21 -5.76 8.32
C CYS A 26 6.99 -6.67 9.53
N SER A 27 7.67 -6.37 10.63
CA SER A 27 7.49 -7.03 11.91
C SER A 27 7.35 -5.96 13.01
N ALA A 28 6.12 -5.78 13.50
CA ALA A 28 5.85 -4.86 14.61
C ALA A 28 6.61 -5.25 15.89
N LYS A 29 6.89 -6.56 16.06
CA LYS A 29 7.60 -7.09 17.24
C LYS A 29 9.07 -6.68 17.25
N THR A 30 9.75 -6.78 16.11
CA THR A 30 11.17 -6.42 15.96
C THR A 30 11.36 -4.98 15.47
N LYS A 31 10.27 -4.28 15.14
CA LYS A 31 10.21 -2.94 14.55
C LYS A 31 10.81 -2.85 13.13
N GLU A 32 10.98 -3.99 12.46
CA GLU A 32 11.51 -4.06 11.11
C GLU A 32 10.44 -3.66 10.08
N GLY A 33 10.79 -2.82 9.11
CA GLY A 33 9.90 -2.44 8.00
C GLY A 33 8.73 -1.51 8.37
N VAL A 34 8.55 -1.17 9.65
CA VAL A 34 7.38 -0.42 10.12
C VAL A 34 7.36 0.99 9.53
N ARG A 35 8.51 1.67 9.50
CA ARG A 35 8.60 3.04 8.98
C ARG A 35 8.31 3.08 7.48
N GLU A 36 8.83 2.12 6.74
CA GLU A 36 8.73 1.98 5.30
C GLU A 36 7.26 1.78 4.87
N VAL A 37 6.50 0.99 5.64
CA VAL A 37 5.05 0.81 5.42
C VAL A 37 4.31 2.14 5.48
N PHE A 38 4.55 2.95 6.53
CA PHE A 38 3.89 4.25 6.67
C PHE A 38 4.37 5.27 5.63
N GLU A 39 5.64 5.24 5.26
CA GLU A 39 6.18 6.11 4.23
C GLU A 39 5.56 5.81 2.85
N MET A 40 5.46 4.52 2.49
CA MET A 40 4.82 4.10 1.24
C MET A 40 3.34 4.46 1.21
N ALA A 41 2.61 4.22 2.30
CA ALA A 41 1.20 4.61 2.42
C ALA A 41 1.01 6.13 2.27
N THR A 42 1.89 6.93 2.88
CA THR A 42 1.85 8.40 2.77
C THR A 42 2.11 8.85 1.34
N ARG A 43 3.13 8.28 0.68
CA ARG A 43 3.44 8.56 -0.74
C ARG A 43 2.24 8.21 -1.64
N ALA A 44 1.64 7.05 -1.45
CA ALA A 44 0.46 6.62 -2.20
C ALA A 44 -0.71 7.60 -2.03
N GLY A 45 -1.01 8.02 -0.79
CA GLY A 45 -2.08 8.97 -0.51
C GLY A 45 -1.86 10.36 -1.11
N LEU A 46 -0.61 10.84 -1.13
CA LEU A 46 -0.28 12.15 -1.72
C LEU A 46 -0.32 12.15 -3.25
N GLN A 47 0.02 11.03 -3.91
CA GLN A 47 -0.02 10.93 -5.37
C GLN A 47 -1.45 11.07 -5.93
N VAL A 48 -2.47 10.59 -5.22
CA VAL A 48 -3.88 10.65 -5.66
C VAL A 48 -4.43 12.08 -5.74
N ARG A 49 -3.82 13.05 -5.02
CA ARG A 49 -4.33 14.44 -4.95
C ARG A 49 -3.94 15.32 -6.13
N LYS A 50 -3.01 14.90 -7.01
CA LYS A 50 -2.52 15.78 -8.10
C LYS A 50 -3.45 15.84 -9.32
N ASN A 51 -4.30 14.84 -9.55
CA ASN A 51 -5.07 14.73 -10.82
C ASN A 51 -6.60 14.83 -10.71
N LYS A 52 -7.17 14.99 -9.51
CA LYS A 52 -8.58 15.39 -9.42
C LYS A 52 -8.66 16.91 -9.58
N ARG A 53 -8.78 17.39 -10.82
CA ARG A 53 -9.48 18.66 -11.09
C ARG A 53 -10.74 18.61 -10.23
N ARG A 54 -10.83 19.47 -9.22
CA ARG A 54 -12.06 19.66 -8.47
C ARG A 54 -13.10 20.03 -9.53
N ARG A 55 -14.00 19.11 -9.88
CA ARG A 55 -15.25 19.51 -10.53
C ARG A 55 -15.91 20.40 -9.48
N GLY A 56 -15.80 21.71 -9.68
CA GLY A 56 -16.45 22.68 -8.81
C GLY A 56 -17.92 22.27 -8.69
N CYS A 57 -18.46 22.33 -7.48
CA CYS A 57 -19.90 22.22 -7.30
C CYS A 57 -20.51 23.46 -7.98
N PRO A 58 -21.40 23.33 -8.98
CA PRO A 58 -22.01 24.48 -9.64
C PRO A 58 -23.18 25.07 -8.82
N ILE A 59 -23.16 24.94 -7.49
CA ILE A 59 -24.22 25.46 -6.61
C ILE A 59 -23.60 26.43 -5.58
N LEU A 60 -22.91 27.44 -6.11
CA LEU A 60 -22.67 28.73 -5.47
C LEU A 60 -23.02 29.82 -6.49
#